data_AF-A0AAW3AJ86-F1
#
_entry.id   AF-A0AAW3AJ86-F1
#
_cell.length_a   1.000
_cell.length_b   1.000
_cell.length_c   1.000
_cell.angle_alpha   90.00
_cell.angle_beta   90.00
_cell.angle_gamma   90.00
#
_symmetry.space_group_name_H-M   'P 1'
#
loop_
_entity.id
_entity.type
_entity.pdbx_description
1 polymer ?
#
loop_
_entity_poly.entity_id
_entity_poly.type
_entity_poly.pdbx_seq_one_letter_code
_entity_poly.pdbx_strand_id
1 'polypeptide(L)'
;MLVCVVGINLCFGWWSVKQERAITQPYFIAESTFATSMAAIAAASHDARRAAALATAKLNAPPGKPHAIYLSTVYGISLTQTLAGAIVSAMLLGVNSLLQRFMRRRQPQPDLQGSLTANAPTAQDQHQHTELDRRDVLEMLAMGFSNIFGTSLGYAAMRRLSYPVALTAKMGKMLPVMLVGFLWYRTRYPATKVASCLLITGGVIAFFLLEERITSTANPPSVAAGGGSSSSTGPSTKGGKSSSSSSFLGMVLLLLNLFMDGFTNSTQDILVKRHRWSGMSLMMRTNLVSVLCALWLLFLLEFGEQPWHWLTSFSHCAVALAIRIPFMSDSALGRALGAWLGHTEAVLAATATVPFHDLSHFLSFLAHCPEARHDVLLMSLLSALGQLFIFHTISVFGTLALTAMTLLRKGGSVILSIVVHGHAVQSVQWASLGAVFIGVLLEGYINIQEASRRQVQTAMKGIGAGSHEQHAQERGALYDVAAAASSSSSRKAASVSVTQTPECASDPAEAAATALAGVQALRSIAVPASPPLRAKKTQ
;
A
#
# COMPACT_ATOMS: atom_id res chain seq x y z
N MET A 1 21.32 7.24 7.45
CA MET A 1 20.22 6.42 8.00
C MET A 1 19.26 7.24 8.85
N LEU A 2 19.74 7.94 9.89
CA LEU A 2 18.90 8.79 10.76
C LEU A 2 17.96 9.74 9.99
N VAL A 3 18.50 10.47 9.01
CA VAL A 3 17.71 11.39 8.16
C VAL A 3 16.53 10.68 7.47
N CYS A 4 16.73 9.46 6.98
CA CYS A 4 15.65 8.68 6.34
C CYS A 4 14.60 8.24 7.35
N VAL A 5 15.04 7.75 8.53
CA VAL A 5 14.12 7.35 9.60
C VAL A 5 13.26 8.54 10.04
N VAL A 6 13.89 9.66 10.37
CA VAL A 6 13.20 10.87 10.82
C VAL A 6 12.31 11.42 9.71
N GLY A 7 12.81 11.52 8.47
CA GLY A 7 12.05 12.00 7.32
C GLY A 7 10.80 11.15 7.05
N ILE A 8 10.91 9.82 7.08
CA ILE A 8 9.77 8.91 6.92
C ILE A 8 8.75 9.09 8.04
N ASN A 9 9.21 9.15 9.30
CA ASN A 9 8.31 9.27 10.45
C ASN A 9 7.58 10.62 10.47
N LEU A 10 8.28 11.72 10.17
CA LEU A 10 7.67 13.05 10.11
C LEU A 10 6.68 13.18 8.95
N CYS A 11 7.08 12.78 7.73
CA CYS A 11 6.22 12.90 6.56
C CYS A 11 4.94 12.08 6.71
N PHE A 12 5.05 10.80 7.07
CA PHE A 12 3.86 9.95 7.18
C PHE A 12 3.10 10.14 8.50
N GLY A 13 3.77 10.53 9.57
CA GLY A 13 3.12 10.90 10.83
C GLY A 13 2.22 12.12 10.64
N TRP A 14 2.77 13.20 10.08
CA TRP A 14 2.00 14.42 9.85
C TRP A 14 0.96 14.25 8.73
N TRP A 15 1.26 13.47 7.69
CA TRP A 15 0.26 13.04 6.71
C TRP A 15 -0.92 12.33 7.38
N SER A 16 -0.66 11.43 8.31
CA SER A 16 -1.69 10.68 9.04
C SER A 16 -2.56 11.59 9.90
N VAL A 17 -1.96 12.56 10.61
CA VAL A 17 -2.72 13.58 11.37
C VAL A 17 -3.64 14.39 10.47
N LYS A 18 -3.14 14.83 9.31
CA LYS A 18 -3.95 15.60 8.36
C LYS A 18 -5.03 14.76 7.68
N GLN A 19 -4.74 13.49 7.43
CA GLN A 19 -5.74 12.55 6.92
C GLN A 19 -6.86 12.33 7.92
N GLU A 20 -6.53 12.15 9.20
CA GLU A 20 -7.51 12.03 10.27
C GLU A 20 -8.38 13.29 10.34
N ARG A 21 -7.75 14.49 10.41
CA ARG A 21 -8.47 15.78 10.39
C ARG A 21 -9.45 15.87 9.23
N ALA A 22 -9.00 15.55 8.01
CA ALA A 22 -9.83 15.64 6.82
C ALA A 22 -11.05 14.69 6.83
N ILE A 23 -10.99 13.61 7.61
CA ILE A 23 -12.07 12.63 7.72
C ILE A 23 -13.00 12.95 8.90
N THR A 24 -12.46 13.36 10.05
CA THR A 24 -13.16 13.45 11.33
C THR A 24 -13.68 14.85 11.66
N GLN A 25 -13.02 15.91 11.20
CA GLN A 25 -13.41 17.28 11.51
C GLN A 25 -14.23 17.92 10.37
N PRO A 26 -15.32 18.64 10.70
CA PRO A 26 -16.06 19.41 9.72
C PRO A 26 -15.32 20.71 9.37
N TYR A 27 -15.50 21.17 8.13
CA TYR A 27 -15.03 22.46 7.65
C TYR A 27 -16.17 23.49 7.69
N PHE A 28 -15.86 24.74 8.02
CA PHE A 28 -16.87 25.80 8.15
C PHE A 28 -16.89 26.72 6.93
N ILE A 29 -18.10 26.99 6.42
CA ILE A 29 -18.36 27.83 5.24
C ILE A 29 -19.39 28.92 5.58
N ALA A 30 -19.25 30.09 4.93
CA ALA A 30 -20.18 31.22 5.04
C ALA A 30 -21.44 31.09 4.14
N GLU A 31 -21.31 30.46 2.97
CA GLU A 31 -22.33 30.43 1.93
C GLU A 31 -23.37 29.31 2.13
N SER A 32 -24.65 29.66 1.99
CA SER A 32 -25.78 28.79 2.36
C SER A 32 -26.26 27.84 1.27
N THR A 33 -26.12 28.22 0.00
CA THR A 33 -26.57 27.44 -1.18
C THR A 33 -25.66 26.25 -1.47
N PHE A 34 -24.35 26.48 -1.48
CA PHE A 34 -23.36 25.40 -1.59
C PHE A 34 -23.45 24.45 -0.39
N ALA A 35 -23.69 25.00 0.81
CA ALA A 35 -23.79 24.22 2.03
C ALA A 35 -24.99 23.28 2.07
N THR A 36 -26.16 23.71 1.61
CA THR A 36 -27.35 22.85 1.53
C THR A 36 -27.20 21.73 0.51
N SER A 37 -26.59 22.00 -0.65
CA SER A 37 -26.28 20.97 -1.65
C SER A 37 -25.36 19.87 -1.08
N MET A 38 -24.25 20.27 -0.44
CA MET A 38 -23.32 19.32 0.17
C MET A 38 -23.92 18.57 1.37
N ALA A 39 -24.77 19.23 2.16
CA ALA A 39 -25.46 18.58 3.28
C ALA A 39 -26.47 17.52 2.80
N ALA A 40 -27.18 17.78 1.68
CA ALA A 40 -28.10 16.80 1.08
C ALA A 40 -27.35 15.56 0.58
N ILE A 41 -26.19 15.74 -0.06
CA ILE A 41 -25.34 14.62 -0.52
C ILE A 41 -24.75 13.84 0.67
N ALA A 42 -24.31 14.55 1.71
CA ALA A 42 -23.84 13.90 2.94
C ALA A 42 -24.96 13.09 3.62
N ALA A 43 -26.20 13.58 3.61
CA ALA A 43 -27.36 12.87 4.16
C ALA A 43 -27.69 11.60 3.36
N ALA A 44 -27.52 11.61 2.03
CA ALA A 44 -27.70 10.43 1.18
C ALA A 44 -26.69 9.31 1.47
N SER A 45 -25.50 9.65 2.01
CA SER A 45 -24.43 8.67 2.28
C SER A 45 -24.62 7.78 3.53
N HIS A 46 -25.78 7.85 4.21
CA HIS A 46 -26.11 6.99 5.37
C HIS A 46 -25.12 7.05 6.56
N ASP A 47 -24.36 8.14 6.73
CA ASP A 47 -23.41 8.31 7.83
C ASP A 47 -24.08 8.98 9.05
N ALA A 48 -24.87 8.22 9.83
CA ALA A 48 -25.55 8.71 11.03
C ALA A 48 -24.63 9.40 12.06
N ARG A 49 -23.37 8.95 12.18
CA ARG A 49 -22.36 9.57 13.07
C ARG A 49 -21.98 10.99 12.63
N ARG A 50 -21.86 11.22 11.32
CA ARG A 50 -21.53 12.54 10.77
C ARG A 50 -22.72 13.48 10.82
N ALA A 51 -23.94 12.97 10.66
CA ALA A 51 -25.15 13.77 10.84
C ALA A 51 -25.25 14.33 12.29
N ALA A 52 -24.97 13.51 13.30
CA ALA A 52 -24.91 13.95 14.70
C ALA A 52 -23.74 14.92 14.98
N ALA A 53 -22.56 14.68 14.40
CA ALA A 53 -21.42 15.57 14.51
C ALA A 53 -21.65 16.93 13.82
N LEU A 54 -22.36 16.96 12.70
CA LEU A 54 -22.78 18.19 12.03
C LEU A 54 -23.75 19.01 12.88
N ALA A 55 -24.70 18.34 13.55
CA ALA A 55 -25.66 19.00 14.42
C ALA A 55 -24.97 19.69 15.61
N THR A 56 -23.99 19.03 16.23
CA THR A 56 -23.18 19.59 17.32
C THR A 56 -22.19 20.66 16.86
N ALA A 57 -21.58 20.49 15.68
CA ALA A 57 -20.66 21.48 15.11
C ALA A 57 -21.35 22.81 14.77
N LYS A 58 -22.65 22.78 14.40
CA LYS A 58 -23.44 24.00 14.19
C LYS A 58 -23.57 24.87 15.44
N LEU A 59 -23.57 24.27 16.64
CA LEU A 59 -23.61 25.04 17.89
C LEU A 59 -22.30 25.78 18.19
N ASN A 60 -21.17 25.27 17.68
CA ASN A 60 -19.83 25.82 17.92
C ASN A 60 -19.27 26.58 16.70
N ALA A 61 -20.13 27.00 15.77
CA ALA A 61 -19.71 27.64 14.54
C ALA A 61 -19.08 29.03 14.80
N PRO A 62 -17.92 29.36 14.19
CA PRO A 62 -17.32 30.68 14.32
C PRO A 62 -18.21 31.76 13.68
N PRO A 63 -18.18 33.00 14.21
CA PRO A 63 -19.00 34.10 13.69
C PRO A 63 -18.71 34.33 12.20
N GLY A 64 -19.76 34.34 11.37
CA GLY A 64 -19.67 34.53 9.92
C GLY A 64 -19.55 33.24 9.08
N LYS A 65 -19.47 32.04 9.69
CA LYS A 65 -19.45 30.75 8.96
C LYS A 65 -20.40 29.71 9.59
N PRO A 66 -21.73 29.83 9.38
CA PRO A 66 -22.71 29.01 10.10
C PRO A 66 -22.82 27.56 9.61
N HIS A 67 -22.23 27.22 8.45
CA HIS A 67 -22.40 25.91 7.83
C HIS A 67 -21.18 25.02 8.03
N ALA A 68 -21.36 23.91 8.76
CA ALA A 68 -20.38 22.84 8.88
C ALA A 68 -20.58 21.80 7.77
N ILE A 69 -19.51 21.38 7.08
CA ILE A 69 -19.55 20.41 5.98
C ILE A 69 -18.37 19.44 6.06
N TYR A 70 -18.61 18.17 5.75
CA TYR A 70 -17.56 17.14 5.64
C TYR A 70 -17.08 16.97 4.21
N LEU A 71 -15.81 16.61 4.05
CA LEU A 71 -15.26 16.21 2.75
C LEU A 71 -15.80 14.82 2.36
N SER A 72 -16.76 14.81 1.44
CA SER A 72 -17.48 13.63 0.96
C SER A 72 -16.74 12.88 -0.16
N THR A 73 -15.95 13.59 -0.95
CA THR A 73 -15.28 13.07 -2.15
C THR A 73 -13.98 12.37 -1.79
N VAL A 74 -13.81 11.13 -2.24
CA VAL A 74 -12.65 10.30 -1.88
C VAL A 74 -11.63 10.22 -3.03
N TYR A 75 -12.15 10.15 -4.25
CA TYR A 75 -11.33 9.99 -5.45
C TYR A 75 -10.49 11.25 -5.74
N GLY A 76 -10.99 12.45 -5.44
CA GLY A 76 -10.25 13.71 -5.56
C GLY A 76 -8.99 13.76 -4.70
N ILE A 77 -9.06 13.28 -3.45
CA ILE A 77 -7.88 13.20 -2.56
C ILE A 77 -6.85 12.24 -3.14
N SER A 78 -7.27 11.06 -3.60
CA SER A 78 -6.37 10.08 -4.21
C SER A 78 -5.69 10.61 -5.48
N LEU A 79 -6.43 11.34 -6.34
CA LEU A 79 -5.90 11.99 -7.52
C LEU A 79 -4.81 13.01 -7.17
N THR A 80 -5.07 13.92 -6.22
CA THR A 80 -4.07 14.94 -5.83
C THR A 80 -2.79 14.33 -5.26
N GLN A 81 -2.90 13.25 -4.47
CA GLN A 81 -1.75 12.55 -3.88
C GLN A 81 -0.93 11.81 -4.94
N THR A 82 -1.58 11.06 -5.84
CA THR A 82 -0.89 10.32 -6.91
C THR A 82 -0.27 11.26 -7.94
N LEU A 83 -0.92 12.38 -8.24
CA LEU A 83 -0.39 13.43 -9.11
C LEU A 83 0.86 14.08 -8.50
N ALA A 84 0.81 14.46 -7.21
CA ALA A 84 1.99 14.99 -6.53
C ALA A 84 3.16 14.00 -6.54
N GLY A 85 2.89 12.72 -6.29
CA GLY A 85 3.88 11.64 -6.39
C GLY A 85 4.47 11.51 -7.79
N ALA A 86 3.64 11.58 -8.84
CA ALA A 86 4.10 11.52 -10.23
C ALA A 86 4.99 12.72 -10.60
N ILE A 87 4.59 13.94 -10.23
CA ILE A 87 5.35 15.16 -10.47
C ILE A 87 6.72 15.10 -9.79
N VAL A 88 6.76 14.77 -8.50
CA VAL A 88 8.02 14.67 -7.74
C VAL A 88 8.93 13.59 -8.34
N SER A 89 8.38 12.44 -8.72
CA SER A 89 9.16 11.37 -9.37
C SER A 89 9.74 11.80 -10.72
N ALA A 90 8.94 12.50 -11.53
CA ALA A 90 9.35 13.00 -12.84
C ALA A 90 10.45 14.06 -12.71
N MET A 91 10.31 14.98 -11.74
CA MET A 91 11.34 15.99 -11.44
C MET A 91 12.67 15.32 -11.04
N LEU A 92 12.63 14.32 -10.17
CA LEU A 92 13.82 13.62 -9.72
C LEU A 92 14.50 12.83 -10.84
N LEU A 93 13.73 12.15 -11.70
CA LEU A 93 14.27 11.49 -12.90
C LEU A 93 14.89 12.51 -13.86
N GLY A 94 14.26 13.68 -14.02
CA GLY A 94 14.79 14.79 -14.81
C GLY A 94 16.13 15.28 -14.28
N VAL A 95 16.23 15.55 -12.97
CA VAL A 95 17.47 15.98 -12.30
C VAL A 95 18.55 14.90 -12.43
N ASN A 96 18.22 13.62 -12.20
CA ASN A 96 19.17 12.52 -12.35
C ASN A 96 19.70 12.42 -13.79
N SER A 97 18.82 12.56 -14.78
CA SER A 97 19.20 12.55 -16.21
C SER A 97 20.08 13.75 -16.57
N LEU A 98 19.78 14.94 -16.02
CA LEU A 98 20.60 16.14 -16.19
C LEU A 98 21.98 15.98 -15.57
N LEU A 99 22.05 15.43 -14.35
CA LEU A 99 23.31 15.22 -13.63
C LEU A 99 24.20 14.22 -14.37
N GLN A 100 23.63 13.13 -14.89
CA GLN A 100 24.35 12.18 -15.72
C GLN A 100 24.86 12.79 -17.02
N ARG A 101 24.05 13.62 -17.69
CA ARG A 101 24.49 14.36 -18.88
C ARG A 101 25.63 15.32 -18.57
N PHE A 102 25.56 16.02 -17.43
CA PHE A 102 26.61 16.92 -16.98
C PHE A 102 27.91 16.19 -16.65
N MET A 103 27.82 15.04 -15.97
CA MET A 103 28.97 14.19 -15.66
C MET A 103 29.60 13.59 -16.93
N ARG A 104 28.80 13.13 -17.91
CA ARG A 104 29.32 12.67 -19.21
C ARG A 104 30.06 13.76 -19.97
N ARG A 105 29.55 15.00 -19.94
CA ARG A 105 30.22 16.15 -20.57
C ARG A 105 31.54 16.52 -19.90
N ARG A 106 31.73 16.15 -18.62
CA ARG A 106 32.96 16.38 -17.86
C ARG A 106 33.96 15.22 -17.94
N GLN A 107 33.60 14.10 -18.56
CA GLN A 107 34.50 12.96 -18.68
C GLN A 107 35.44 13.19 -19.87
N PRO A 108 36.77 13.29 -19.65
CA PRO A 108 37.75 13.43 -20.73
C PRO A 108 37.67 12.22 -21.66
N GLN A 109 37.69 12.47 -22.97
CA GLN A 109 37.75 11.44 -24.00
C GLN A 109 39.06 10.66 -23.82
N PRO A 110 39.05 9.32 -23.67
CA PRO A 110 40.30 8.57 -23.64
C PRO A 110 40.99 8.70 -24.99
N ASP A 111 42.25 9.11 -24.96
CA ASP A 111 43.07 9.30 -26.15
C ASP A 111 43.14 8.02 -26.99
N LEU A 112 43.18 8.24 -28.30
CA LEU A 112 43.11 7.28 -29.39
C LEU A 112 44.35 6.37 -29.44
N GLN A 113 44.51 5.42 -28.51
CA GLN A 113 45.52 4.37 -28.64
C GLN A 113 45.15 3.09 -27.86
N GLY A 114 44.36 2.23 -28.49
CA GLY A 114 43.94 0.94 -27.92
C GLY A 114 42.93 0.18 -28.76
N SER A 115 42.96 0.32 -30.08
CA SER A 115 42.25 -0.58 -30.98
C SER A 115 43.01 -1.90 -31.01
N LEU A 116 42.60 -2.89 -30.21
CA LEU A 116 42.78 -4.34 -30.42
C LEU A 116 42.19 -5.25 -29.31
N THR A 117 41.45 -4.71 -28.32
CA THR A 117 40.65 -5.52 -27.39
C THR A 117 39.23 -4.99 -27.24
N ALA A 118 38.57 -4.72 -28.37
CA ALA A 118 37.14 -4.42 -28.41
C ALA A 118 36.33 -5.73 -28.32
N ASN A 119 36.33 -6.36 -27.15
CA ASN A 119 35.33 -7.37 -26.74
C ASN A 119 35.17 -7.33 -25.22
N ALA A 120 34.90 -6.14 -24.69
CA ALA A 120 34.23 -6.00 -23.41
C ALA A 120 32.85 -5.41 -23.75
N PRO A 121 31.73 -6.09 -23.41
CA PRO A 121 30.43 -5.49 -23.61
C PRO A 121 30.38 -4.22 -22.75
N THR A 122 30.38 -3.08 -23.43
CA THR A 122 30.17 -1.76 -22.87
C THR A 122 28.94 -1.82 -21.97
N ALA A 123 29.12 -1.55 -20.68
CA ALA A 123 28.08 -1.52 -19.65
C ALA A 123 27.08 -0.35 -19.83
N GLN A 124 26.83 0.09 -21.07
CA GLN A 124 26.34 1.42 -21.40
C GLN A 124 25.17 1.46 -22.38
N ASP A 125 24.53 0.33 -22.67
CA ASP A 125 23.26 0.24 -23.42
C ASP A 125 22.14 -0.51 -22.66
N GLN A 126 22.21 -0.55 -21.32
CA GLN A 126 21.18 -1.22 -20.49
C GLN A 126 19.99 -0.33 -20.10
N HIS A 127 19.75 0.78 -20.82
CA HIS A 127 18.39 1.28 -21.00
C HIS A 127 17.78 0.60 -22.22
N GLN A 128 17.73 -0.73 -22.16
CA GLN A 128 16.98 -1.54 -23.10
C GLN A 128 15.55 -0.99 -23.09
N HIS A 129 15.12 -0.40 -24.21
CA HIS A 129 13.73 -0.11 -24.49
C HIS A 129 12.99 -1.45 -24.42
N THR A 130 12.59 -1.82 -23.22
CA THR A 130 11.80 -3.04 -23.00
C THR A 130 10.44 -2.68 -23.55
N GLU A 131 10.15 -3.13 -24.76
CA GLU A 131 8.82 -3.00 -25.32
C GLU A 131 7.84 -3.62 -24.32
N LEU A 132 6.90 -2.81 -23.85
CA LEU A 132 5.89 -3.23 -22.91
C LEU A 132 4.90 -4.11 -23.67
N ASP A 133 4.81 -5.39 -23.28
CA ASP A 133 3.81 -6.27 -23.85
C ASP A 133 2.41 -5.85 -23.38
N ARG A 134 1.36 -6.23 -24.13
CA ARG A 134 -0.04 -5.95 -23.75
C ARG A 134 -0.36 -6.47 -22.35
N ARG A 135 0.25 -7.59 -21.96
CA ARG A 135 0.12 -8.17 -20.63
C ARG A 135 0.70 -7.27 -19.54
N ASP A 136 1.88 -6.69 -19.77
CA ASP A 136 2.50 -5.76 -18.84
C ASP A 136 1.65 -4.50 -18.66
N VAL A 137 1.12 -3.96 -19.76
CA VAL A 137 0.22 -2.79 -19.72
C VAL A 137 -1.05 -3.12 -18.94
N LEU A 138 -1.64 -4.31 -19.15
CA LEU A 138 -2.84 -4.73 -18.41
C LEU A 138 -2.55 -4.92 -16.91
N GLU A 139 -1.41 -5.51 -16.55
CA GLU A 139 -0.97 -5.65 -15.15
C GLU A 139 -0.74 -4.27 -14.51
N MET A 140 -0.15 -3.31 -15.24
CA MET A 140 0.02 -1.93 -14.80
C MET A 140 -1.32 -1.21 -14.59
N LEU A 141 -2.26 -1.35 -15.54
CA LEU A 141 -3.60 -0.75 -15.44
C LEU A 141 -4.40 -1.34 -14.28
N ALA A 142 -4.37 -2.66 -14.11
CA ALA A 142 -5.03 -3.34 -12.98
C ALA A 142 -4.44 -2.87 -11.64
N MET A 143 -3.13 -2.68 -11.56
CA MET A 143 -2.44 -2.12 -10.39
C MET A 143 -2.89 -0.69 -10.10
N GLY A 144 -2.95 0.18 -11.11
CA GLY A 144 -3.41 1.57 -10.96
C GLY A 144 -4.86 1.66 -10.48
N PHE A 145 -5.73 0.84 -11.07
CA PHE A 145 -7.13 0.71 -10.65
C PHE A 145 -7.24 0.23 -9.19
N SER A 146 -6.55 -0.85 -8.84
CA SER A 146 -6.52 -1.41 -7.47
C SER A 146 -6.03 -0.39 -6.45
N ASN A 147 -5.03 0.44 -6.79
CA ASN A 147 -4.51 1.49 -5.91
C ASN A 147 -5.57 2.56 -5.59
N ILE A 148 -6.30 3.05 -6.60
CA ILE A 148 -7.34 4.08 -6.42
C ILE A 148 -8.53 3.50 -5.67
N PHE A 149 -8.99 2.32 -6.10
CA PHE A 149 -10.14 1.65 -5.53
C PHE A 149 -9.88 1.21 -4.08
N GLY A 150 -8.71 0.63 -3.80
CA GLY A 150 -8.27 0.31 -2.44
C GLY A 150 -8.22 1.53 -1.54
N THR A 151 -7.61 2.62 -2.00
CA THR A 151 -7.60 3.90 -1.27
C THR A 151 -9.02 4.37 -0.95
N SER A 152 -9.95 4.23 -1.90
CA SER A 152 -11.35 4.60 -1.72
C SER A 152 -12.04 3.81 -0.60
N LEU A 153 -11.89 2.49 -0.65
CA LEU A 153 -12.37 1.58 0.40
C LEU A 153 -11.75 1.89 1.76
N GLY A 154 -10.47 2.29 1.78
CA GLY A 154 -9.78 2.72 3.00
C GLY A 154 -10.43 3.94 3.64
N TYR A 155 -10.72 4.99 2.86
CA TYR A 155 -11.44 6.16 3.37
C TYR A 155 -12.87 5.83 3.78
N ALA A 156 -13.59 5.00 3.02
CA ALA A 156 -14.92 4.55 3.39
C ALA A 156 -14.93 3.76 4.72
N ALA A 157 -13.90 2.96 4.98
CA ALA A 157 -13.72 2.28 6.27
C ALA A 157 -13.45 3.27 7.41
N MET A 158 -12.58 4.26 7.20
CA MET A 158 -12.25 5.30 8.20
C MET A 158 -13.42 6.25 8.50
N ARG A 159 -14.47 6.28 7.66
CA ARG A 159 -15.72 6.99 7.97
C ARG A 159 -16.59 6.22 8.99
N ARG A 160 -16.42 4.90 9.06
CA ARG A 160 -17.22 3.98 9.88
C ARG A 160 -16.46 3.45 11.10
N LEU A 161 -15.14 3.50 11.09
CA LEU A 161 -14.24 3.08 12.17
C LEU A 161 -13.52 4.30 12.74
N SER A 162 -13.09 4.23 14.00
CA SER A 162 -12.19 5.26 14.52
C SER A 162 -10.84 5.18 13.80
N TYR A 163 -10.21 6.34 13.61
CA TYR A 163 -8.96 6.42 12.87
C TYR A 163 -7.82 5.58 13.50
N PRO A 164 -7.65 5.54 14.84
CA PRO A 164 -6.69 4.62 15.48
C PRO A 164 -6.96 3.15 15.18
N VAL A 165 -8.22 2.70 15.17
CA VAL A 165 -8.58 1.30 14.84
C VAL A 165 -8.20 1.00 13.40
N ALA A 166 -8.57 1.88 12.46
CA ALA A 166 -8.30 1.67 11.04
C ALA A 166 -6.79 1.63 10.74
N LEU A 167 -6.01 2.51 11.38
CA LEU A 167 -4.56 2.56 11.23
C LEU A 167 -3.91 1.30 11.82
N THR A 168 -4.34 0.87 13.02
CA THR A 168 -3.87 -0.37 13.67
C THR A 168 -4.17 -1.60 12.82
N ALA A 169 -5.38 -1.72 12.28
CA ALA A 169 -5.78 -2.80 11.40
C ALA A 169 -4.99 -2.80 10.08
N LYS A 170 -4.65 -1.63 9.51
CA LYS A 170 -3.79 -1.51 8.32
C LYS A 170 -2.36 -2.01 8.54
N MET A 171 -1.96 -2.22 9.80
CA MET A 171 -0.67 -2.83 10.12
C MET A 171 -0.65 -4.32 9.82
N GLY A 172 -1.78 -5.00 9.99
CA GLY A 172 -1.97 -6.42 9.67
C GLY A 172 -2.11 -6.74 8.18
N LYS A 173 -1.48 -5.97 7.28
CA LYS A 173 -1.51 -6.20 5.82
C LYS A 173 -1.08 -7.62 5.40
N MET A 174 -0.35 -8.33 6.27
CA MET A 174 0.07 -9.71 6.03
C MET A 174 -1.04 -10.73 6.26
N LEU A 175 -2.12 -10.38 6.98
CA LEU A 175 -3.27 -11.27 7.20
C LEU A 175 -3.99 -11.60 5.88
N PRO A 176 -4.42 -10.64 5.04
CA PRO A 176 -5.03 -10.97 3.75
C PRO A 176 -4.06 -11.72 2.82
N VAL A 177 -2.78 -11.36 2.84
CA VAL A 177 -1.75 -12.01 2.00
C VAL A 177 -1.58 -13.48 2.40
N MET A 178 -1.48 -13.78 3.70
CA MET A 178 -1.38 -15.16 4.18
C MET A 178 -2.68 -15.95 3.95
N LEU A 179 -3.84 -15.30 4.11
CA LEU A 179 -5.13 -15.95 3.87
C LEU A 179 -5.31 -16.32 2.40
N VAL A 180 -4.94 -15.43 1.48
CA VAL A 180 -4.94 -15.71 0.04
C VAL A 180 -3.92 -16.79 -0.31
N GLY A 181 -2.71 -16.73 0.25
CA GLY A 181 -1.69 -17.77 0.05
C GLY A 181 -2.12 -19.15 0.56
N PHE A 182 -2.82 -19.21 1.68
CA PHE A 182 -3.35 -20.44 2.23
C PHE A 182 -4.55 -20.97 1.45
N LEU A 183 -5.54 -20.11 1.16
CA LEU A 183 -6.81 -20.51 0.54
C LEU A 183 -6.67 -20.77 -0.97
N TRP A 184 -5.91 -19.93 -1.67
CA TRP A 184 -5.80 -19.98 -3.14
C TRP A 184 -4.61 -20.82 -3.61
N TYR A 185 -3.45 -20.67 -2.96
CA TYR A 185 -2.21 -21.33 -3.38
C TYR A 185 -1.84 -22.56 -2.54
N ARG A 186 -2.66 -22.92 -1.52
CA ARG A 186 -2.38 -24.02 -0.56
C ARG A 186 -0.97 -23.96 0.03
N THR A 187 -0.42 -22.77 0.19
CA THR A 187 0.93 -22.60 0.75
C THR A 187 0.91 -22.84 2.26
N ARG A 188 1.92 -23.57 2.75
CA ARG A 188 2.09 -23.82 4.19
C ARG A 188 3.02 -22.76 4.77
N TYR A 189 2.58 -22.11 5.84
CA TYR A 189 3.35 -21.10 6.57
C TYR A 189 3.93 -21.68 7.87
N PRO A 190 5.14 -21.27 8.29
CA PRO A 190 5.69 -21.68 9.57
C PRO A 190 4.82 -21.18 10.74
N ALA A 191 4.72 -21.99 11.79
CA ALA A 191 3.83 -21.71 12.93
C ALA A 191 4.11 -20.35 13.60
N THR A 192 5.37 -19.90 13.63
CA THR A 192 5.77 -18.58 14.16
C THR A 192 5.12 -17.42 13.40
N LYS A 193 4.98 -17.54 12.08
CA LYS A 193 4.35 -16.53 11.22
C LYS A 193 2.84 -16.52 11.35
N VAL A 194 2.23 -17.69 11.57
CA VAL A 194 0.80 -17.80 11.88
C VAL A 194 0.51 -17.23 13.27
N ALA A 195 1.35 -17.51 14.27
CA ALA A 195 1.20 -16.98 15.62
C ALA A 195 1.30 -15.44 15.67
N SER A 196 2.27 -14.84 14.95
CA SER A 196 2.36 -13.38 14.85
C SER A 196 1.12 -12.77 14.19
N CYS A 197 0.60 -13.41 13.14
CA CYS A 197 -0.60 -12.99 12.45
C CYS A 197 -1.84 -13.05 13.36
N LEU A 198 -2.04 -14.16 14.08
CA LEU A 198 -3.13 -14.31 15.05
C LEU A 198 -3.04 -13.29 16.19
N LEU A 199 -1.83 -12.98 16.67
CA LEU A 199 -1.63 -11.96 17.70
C LEU A 199 -2.02 -10.56 17.21
N ILE A 200 -1.65 -10.20 15.97
CA ILE A 200 -2.06 -8.93 15.34
C ILE A 200 -3.58 -8.88 15.18
N THR A 201 -4.19 -9.91 14.60
CA THR A 201 -5.64 -9.95 14.36
C THR A 201 -6.43 -9.93 15.67
N GLY A 202 -6.02 -10.73 16.66
CA GLY A 202 -6.62 -10.73 17.99
C GLY A 202 -6.50 -9.38 18.69
N GLY A 203 -5.33 -8.74 18.63
CA GLY A 203 -5.12 -7.41 19.19
C GLY A 203 -5.95 -6.32 18.51
N VAL A 204 -6.08 -6.35 17.18
CA VAL A 204 -6.95 -5.44 16.41
C VAL A 204 -8.42 -5.62 16.79
N ILE A 205 -8.89 -6.87 16.84
CA ILE A 205 -10.28 -7.19 17.21
C ILE A 205 -10.55 -6.76 18.65
N ALA A 206 -9.65 -7.06 19.58
CA ALA A 206 -9.78 -6.65 20.97
C ALA A 206 -9.83 -5.11 21.09
N PHE A 207 -8.90 -4.41 20.43
CA PHE A 207 -8.88 -2.94 20.41
C PHE A 207 -10.18 -2.35 19.87
N PHE A 208 -10.70 -2.89 18.77
CA PHE A 208 -11.98 -2.49 18.17
C PHE A 208 -13.19 -2.76 19.08
N LEU A 209 -13.29 -3.96 19.67
CA LEU A 209 -14.42 -4.31 20.55
C LEU A 209 -14.42 -3.48 21.83
N LEU A 210 -13.25 -3.18 22.39
CA LEU A 210 -13.13 -2.30 23.55
C LEU A 210 -13.56 -0.87 23.21
N GLU A 211 -13.19 -0.35 22.03
CA GLU A 211 -13.63 0.96 21.55
C GLU A 211 -15.17 1.01 21.40
N GLU A 212 -15.78 -0.03 20.82
CA GLU A 212 -17.23 -0.11 20.64
C GLU A 212 -17.97 -0.16 21.99
N ARG A 213 -17.39 -0.83 22.99
CA ARG A 213 -17.92 -0.83 24.36
C ARG A 213 -17.88 0.56 24.99
N ILE A 214 -16.75 1.27 24.91
CA ILE A 214 -16.59 2.62 25.49
C ILE A 214 -17.57 3.61 24.85
N THR A 215 -17.67 3.60 23.52
CA THR A 215 -18.58 4.48 22.78
C THR A 215 -20.05 4.18 23.05
N SER A 216 -20.39 2.90 23.31
CA SER A 216 -21.75 2.50 23.72
C SER A 216 -22.09 2.92 25.15
N THR A 217 -21.11 2.99 26.05
CA THR A 217 -21.32 3.45 27.44
C THR A 217 -21.36 4.98 27.58
N ALA A 218 -20.65 5.71 26.72
CA ALA A 218 -20.55 7.17 26.78
C ALA A 218 -21.81 7.90 26.27
N ASN A 219 -22.64 7.25 25.46
CA ASN A 219 -23.90 7.81 24.97
C ASN A 219 -25.10 6.98 25.48
N PRO A 220 -25.70 7.31 26.64
CA PRO A 220 -27.08 6.90 26.88
C PRO A 220 -27.97 7.57 25.81
N PRO A 221 -29.05 6.92 25.33
CA PRO A 221 -30.02 7.56 24.45
C PRO A 221 -30.80 8.63 25.23
N SER A 222 -30.25 9.84 25.31
CA SER A 222 -30.96 11.08 25.61
C SER A 222 -30.82 11.93 24.35
N VAL A 223 -31.86 12.27 23.60
CA VAL A 223 -33.01 13.07 24.03
C VAL A 223 -34.25 12.69 23.18
N ALA A 224 -35.18 11.95 23.77
CA ALA A 224 -36.60 12.16 23.50
C ALA A 224 -37.09 13.07 24.64
N ALA A 225 -37.28 14.36 24.36
CA ALA A 225 -37.83 15.30 25.33
C ALA A 225 -39.06 16.01 24.72
N GLY A 226 -40.24 15.60 25.22
CA GLY A 226 -41.50 16.36 25.28
C GLY A 226 -42.47 16.14 24.11
N GLY A 227 -43.75 15.82 24.30
CA GLY A 227 -44.53 15.45 25.48
C GLY A 227 -45.95 15.08 25.03
N GLY A 228 -46.70 14.33 25.83
CA GLY A 228 -48.10 14.01 25.54
C GLY A 228 -48.53 12.62 25.98
N SER A 229 -49.60 12.58 26.75
CA SER A 229 -50.13 11.48 27.56
C SER A 229 -50.84 10.36 26.80
N SER A 230 -50.90 9.20 27.48
CA SER A 230 -51.97 8.18 27.51
C SER A 230 -51.94 6.98 26.55
N SER A 231 -51.81 5.81 27.19
CA SER A 231 -52.54 4.54 26.96
C SER A 231 -52.04 3.49 25.96
N SER A 232 -51.85 2.29 26.55
CA SER A 232 -52.09 0.93 26.03
C SER A 232 -51.04 0.23 25.15
N THR A 233 -50.30 -0.66 25.83
CA THR A 233 -50.01 -2.07 25.46
C THR A 233 -49.85 -2.45 23.98
N GLY A 234 -48.59 -2.71 23.58
CA GLY A 234 -48.21 -3.48 22.39
C GLY A 234 -46.82 -4.11 22.57
N PRO A 235 -46.54 -5.31 22.03
CA PRO A 235 -45.39 -6.11 22.42
C PRO A 235 -44.08 -5.63 21.79
N SER A 236 -43.03 -5.70 22.60
CA SER A 236 -41.64 -5.35 22.34
C SER A 236 -41.08 -5.85 21.00
N THR A 237 -40.80 -4.94 20.07
CA THR A 237 -39.91 -5.19 18.92
C THR A 237 -38.49 -4.71 19.22
N LYS A 238 -37.55 -5.66 19.15
CA LYS A 238 -36.11 -5.52 19.39
C LYS A 238 -35.46 -4.49 18.47
N GLY A 239 -35.20 -3.28 18.95
CA GLY A 239 -34.51 -2.19 18.22
C GLY A 239 -33.01 -2.07 18.53
N GLY A 240 -32.20 -3.08 18.20
CA GLY A 240 -30.75 -3.10 18.54
C GLY A 240 -29.77 -3.41 17.39
N LYS A 241 -30.17 -3.36 16.11
CA LYS A 241 -29.38 -3.91 14.98
C LYS A 241 -28.66 -2.90 14.07
N SER A 242 -28.82 -1.59 14.25
CA SER A 242 -28.28 -0.60 13.30
C SER A 242 -26.82 -0.19 13.54
N SER A 243 -26.38 -0.06 14.81
CA SER A 243 -25.02 0.40 15.13
C SER A 243 -23.92 -0.63 14.77
N SER A 244 -24.12 -1.90 15.14
CA SER A 244 -23.14 -2.97 14.91
C SER A 244 -22.92 -3.28 13.43
N SER A 245 -23.98 -3.16 12.62
CA SER A 245 -23.93 -3.40 11.18
C SER A 245 -23.04 -2.39 10.46
N SER A 246 -23.05 -1.13 10.91
CA SER A 246 -22.23 -0.05 10.32
C SER A 246 -20.73 -0.20 10.63
N SER A 247 -20.39 -0.58 11.86
CA SER A 247 -19.00 -0.84 12.27
C SER A 247 -18.44 -2.11 11.63
N PHE A 248 -19.26 -3.17 11.52
CA PHE A 248 -18.90 -4.41 10.81
C PHE A 248 -18.63 -4.14 9.32
N LEU A 249 -19.47 -3.36 8.66
CA LEU A 249 -19.24 -2.94 7.28
C LEU A 249 -17.91 -2.18 7.15
N GLY A 250 -17.56 -1.32 8.12
CA GLY A 250 -16.26 -0.65 8.18
C GLY A 250 -15.08 -1.63 8.20
N MET A 251 -15.16 -2.69 9.00
CA MET A 251 -14.12 -3.74 9.06
C MET A 251 -14.01 -4.52 7.76
N VAL A 252 -15.13 -4.85 7.10
CA VAL A 252 -15.14 -5.54 5.81
C VAL A 252 -14.51 -4.67 4.71
N LEU A 253 -14.88 -3.39 4.64
CA LEU A 253 -14.29 -2.42 3.70
C LEU A 253 -12.78 -2.28 3.92
N LEU A 254 -12.34 -2.30 5.18
CA LEU A 254 -10.92 -2.24 5.49
C LEU A 254 -10.18 -3.50 5.05
N LEU A 255 -10.76 -4.69 5.26
CA LEU A 255 -10.18 -5.95 4.79
C LEU A 255 -10.05 -5.95 3.26
N LEU A 256 -11.07 -5.48 2.55
CA LEU A 256 -11.05 -5.38 1.09
C LEU A 256 -9.98 -4.37 0.61
N ASN A 257 -9.84 -3.24 1.30
CA ASN A 257 -8.75 -2.29 1.06
C ASN A 257 -7.36 -2.98 1.22
N LEU A 258 -7.15 -3.75 2.29
CA LEU A 258 -5.88 -4.46 2.50
C LEU A 258 -5.62 -5.53 1.45
N PHE A 259 -6.67 -6.16 0.93
CA PHE A 259 -6.55 -7.10 -0.19
C PHE A 259 -6.12 -6.39 -1.49
N MET A 260 -6.72 -5.24 -1.81
CA MET A 260 -6.32 -4.39 -2.96
C MET A 260 -4.88 -3.86 -2.80
N ASP A 261 -4.50 -3.40 -1.61
CA ASP A 261 -3.12 -3.02 -1.29
C ASP A 261 -2.16 -4.21 -1.51
N GLY A 262 -2.56 -5.42 -1.10
CA GLY A 262 -1.80 -6.66 -1.33
C GLY A 262 -1.59 -6.98 -2.80
N PHE A 263 -2.65 -6.86 -3.61
CA PHE A 263 -2.60 -7.06 -5.06
C PHE A 263 -1.63 -6.07 -5.73
N THR A 264 -1.74 -4.78 -5.41
CA THR A 264 -0.86 -3.73 -5.95
C THR A 264 0.61 -4.02 -5.66
N ASN A 265 0.95 -4.37 -4.41
CA ASN A 265 2.34 -4.68 -4.03
C ASN A 265 2.87 -5.94 -4.74
N SER A 266 2.05 -7.00 -4.86
CA SER A 266 2.44 -8.22 -5.55
C SER A 266 2.74 -7.97 -7.03
N THR A 267 1.89 -7.19 -7.70
CA THR A 267 2.08 -6.83 -9.11
C THR A 267 3.33 -5.98 -9.28
N GLN A 268 3.60 -5.02 -8.39
CA GLN A 268 4.85 -4.25 -8.40
C GLN A 268 6.10 -5.16 -8.34
N ASP A 269 6.11 -6.16 -7.46
CA ASP A 269 7.23 -7.10 -7.34
C ASP A 269 7.46 -7.93 -8.61
N ILE A 270 6.39 -8.34 -9.32
CA ILE A 270 6.48 -9.07 -10.58
C ILE A 270 7.11 -8.18 -11.67
N LEU A 271 6.61 -6.96 -11.82
CA LEU A 271 7.06 -6.04 -12.86
C LEU A 271 8.51 -5.58 -12.63
N VAL A 272 8.90 -5.34 -11.38
CA VAL A 272 10.31 -5.02 -11.03
C VAL A 272 11.24 -6.17 -11.37
N LYS A 273 10.84 -7.42 -11.12
CA LYS A 273 11.68 -8.59 -11.46
C LYS A 273 11.80 -8.79 -12.98
N ARG A 274 10.70 -8.62 -13.71
CA ARG A 274 10.64 -8.81 -15.17
C ARG A 274 11.45 -7.75 -15.92
N HIS A 275 11.26 -6.47 -15.57
CA HIS A 275 11.83 -5.34 -16.31
C HIS A 275 13.02 -4.67 -15.62
N ARG A 276 13.44 -5.16 -14.44
CA ARG A 276 14.54 -4.60 -13.63
C ARG A 276 14.42 -3.10 -13.39
N TRP A 277 13.20 -2.60 -13.20
CA TRP A 277 12.95 -1.19 -12.99
C TRP A 277 13.62 -0.69 -11.71
N SER A 278 14.28 0.47 -11.81
CA SER A 278 14.77 1.20 -10.65
C SER A 278 13.59 1.70 -9.81
N GLY A 279 13.80 1.90 -8.50
CA GLY A 279 12.76 2.38 -7.60
C GLY A 279 12.12 3.71 -8.04
N MET A 280 12.95 4.65 -8.52
CA MET A 280 12.46 5.95 -9.03
C MET A 280 11.56 5.79 -10.26
N SER A 281 11.95 4.90 -11.19
CA SER A 281 11.15 4.57 -12.37
C SER A 281 9.86 3.83 -12.00
N LEU A 282 9.89 2.97 -10.99
CA LEU A 282 8.71 2.28 -10.46
C LEU A 282 7.73 3.29 -9.85
N MET A 283 8.21 4.22 -9.02
CA MET A 283 7.39 5.28 -8.43
C MET A 283 6.69 6.11 -9.50
N MET A 284 7.44 6.56 -10.50
CA MET A 284 6.89 7.37 -11.59
C MET A 284 5.81 6.59 -12.35
N ARG A 285 6.10 5.36 -12.79
CA ARG A 285 5.18 4.55 -13.60
C ARG A 285 3.91 4.19 -12.82
N THR A 286 4.05 3.79 -11.56
CA THR A 286 2.90 3.42 -10.70
C THR A 286 2.00 4.62 -10.39
N ASN A 287 2.58 5.77 -10.03
CA ASN A 287 1.81 6.99 -9.81
C ASN A 287 1.19 7.50 -11.11
N LEU A 288 1.90 7.45 -12.25
CA LEU A 288 1.36 7.89 -13.54
C LEU A 288 0.16 7.04 -13.97
N VAL A 289 0.27 5.71 -13.90
CA VAL A 289 -0.87 4.84 -14.24
C VAL A 289 -2.02 5.01 -13.25
N SER A 290 -1.73 5.22 -11.96
CA SER A 290 -2.77 5.57 -10.99
C SER A 290 -3.45 6.91 -11.30
N VAL A 291 -2.73 7.92 -11.79
CA VAL A 291 -3.35 9.18 -12.24
C VAL A 291 -4.26 8.92 -13.44
N LEU A 292 -3.81 8.15 -14.44
CA LEU A 292 -4.61 7.84 -15.62
C LEU A 292 -5.89 7.08 -15.26
N CYS A 293 -5.78 6.04 -14.42
CA CYS A 293 -6.93 5.29 -13.94
C CYS A 293 -7.86 6.18 -13.07
N ALA A 294 -7.33 7.14 -12.31
CA ALA A 294 -8.12 8.03 -11.48
C ALA A 294 -8.90 9.04 -12.33
N LEU A 295 -8.26 9.63 -13.34
CA LEU A 295 -8.90 10.51 -14.30
C LEU A 295 -9.98 9.77 -15.09
N TRP A 296 -9.71 8.54 -15.53
CA TRP A 296 -10.69 7.71 -16.21
C TRP A 296 -11.90 7.39 -15.33
N LEU A 297 -11.66 6.98 -14.08
CA LEU A 297 -12.74 6.69 -13.13
C LEU A 297 -13.56 7.93 -12.81
N LEU A 298 -12.90 9.08 -12.57
CA LEU A 298 -13.58 10.35 -12.32
C LEU A 298 -14.37 10.83 -13.52
N PHE A 299 -13.85 10.65 -14.74
CA PHE A 299 -14.58 10.93 -15.96
C PHE A 299 -15.86 10.07 -16.06
N LEU A 300 -15.76 8.78 -15.76
CA LEU A 300 -16.93 7.90 -15.72
C LEU A 300 -17.93 8.30 -14.62
N LEU A 301 -17.46 8.78 -13.47
CA LEU A 301 -18.33 9.26 -12.39
C LEU A 301 -18.95 10.63 -12.70
N GLU A 302 -18.31 11.46 -13.54
CA GLU A 302 -18.86 12.76 -13.93
C GLU A 302 -19.90 12.62 -15.05
N PHE A 303 -19.62 11.81 -16.07
CA PHE A 303 -20.48 11.66 -17.26
C PHE A 303 -21.38 10.43 -17.23
N GLY A 304 -21.15 9.50 -16.30
CA GLY A 304 -21.88 8.23 -16.24
C GLY A 304 -23.32 8.36 -15.80
N GLU A 305 -23.75 9.47 -15.20
CA GLU A 305 -25.13 9.67 -14.75
C GLU A 305 -26.12 9.86 -15.92
N GLN A 306 -25.67 10.54 -16.98
CA GLN A 306 -26.49 10.96 -18.12
C GLN A 306 -27.13 9.77 -18.88
N PRO A 307 -26.39 8.69 -19.22
CA PRO A 307 -26.98 7.53 -19.88
C PRO A 307 -28.01 6.79 -19.03
N TRP A 308 -27.78 6.68 -17.71
CA TRP A 308 -28.68 5.95 -16.81
C TRP A 308 -30.00 6.69 -16.62
N HIS A 309 -29.97 8.01 -16.47
CA HIS A 309 -31.20 8.83 -16.40
C HIS A 309 -31.99 8.79 -17.69
N TRP A 310 -31.33 8.84 -18.85
CA TRP A 310 -32.01 8.73 -20.13
C TRP A 310 -32.66 7.35 -20.31
N LEU A 311 -31.91 6.28 -20.01
CA LEU A 311 -32.40 4.91 -20.16
C LEU A 311 -33.55 4.60 -19.20
N THR A 312 -33.45 5.04 -17.94
CA THR A 312 -34.53 4.88 -16.95
C THR A 312 -35.72 5.74 -17.30
N SER A 313 -35.55 7.02 -17.65
CA SER A 313 -36.67 7.90 -18.04
C SER A 313 -37.40 7.39 -19.29
N PHE A 314 -36.66 6.88 -20.28
CA PHE A 314 -37.25 6.26 -21.48
C PHE A 314 -38.01 4.97 -21.14
N SER A 315 -37.39 4.10 -20.33
CA SER A 315 -37.99 2.87 -19.79
C SER A 315 -39.30 3.14 -19.06
N HIS A 316 -39.29 4.09 -18.12
CA HIS A 316 -40.44 4.49 -17.32
C HIS A 316 -41.58 5.03 -18.18
N CYS A 317 -41.27 5.89 -19.14
CA CYS A 317 -42.27 6.48 -20.03
C CYS A 317 -42.88 5.44 -20.98
N ALA A 318 -42.04 4.59 -21.60
CA ALA A 318 -42.50 3.56 -22.52
C ALA A 318 -43.37 2.50 -21.84
N VAL A 319 -42.99 2.05 -20.65
CA VAL A 319 -43.73 1.01 -19.92
C VAL A 319 -44.96 1.56 -19.20
N ALA A 320 -44.91 2.77 -18.65
CA ALA A 320 -46.10 3.43 -18.10
C ALA A 320 -47.17 3.69 -19.18
N LEU A 321 -46.75 4.01 -20.41
CA LEU A 321 -47.65 4.15 -21.55
C LEU A 321 -48.26 2.80 -21.98
N ALA A 322 -47.46 1.73 -21.99
CA ALA A 322 -47.93 0.38 -22.32
C ALA A 322 -48.94 -0.19 -21.30
N ILE A 323 -48.75 0.08 -20.00
CA ILE A 323 -49.63 -0.39 -18.93
C ILE A 323 -50.97 0.39 -18.89
N ARG A 324 -51.01 1.64 -19.37
CA ARG A 324 -52.25 2.43 -19.49
C ARG A 324 -53.23 1.90 -20.55
N ILE A 325 -52.82 0.92 -21.37
CA ILE A 325 -53.71 0.27 -22.33
C ILE A 325 -54.59 -0.74 -21.56
N PRO A 326 -55.93 -0.58 -21.55
CA PRO A 326 -56.83 -1.33 -20.66
C PRO A 326 -56.83 -2.84 -20.88
N PHE A 327 -56.37 -3.32 -22.05
CA PHE A 327 -56.26 -4.74 -22.37
C PHE A 327 -54.99 -5.41 -21.81
N MET A 328 -53.95 -4.64 -21.44
CA MET A 328 -52.65 -5.18 -21.02
C MET A 328 -52.47 -5.32 -19.51
N SER A 329 -53.24 -4.60 -18.69
CA SER A 329 -53.08 -4.56 -17.22
C SER A 329 -53.13 -5.95 -16.56
N ASP A 330 -54.07 -6.80 -16.97
CA ASP A 330 -54.29 -8.11 -16.32
C ASP A 330 -53.54 -9.27 -17.00
N SER A 331 -52.84 -8.98 -18.10
CA SER A 331 -52.11 -9.96 -18.88
C SER A 331 -50.77 -10.36 -18.23
N ALA A 332 -50.24 -11.53 -18.56
CA ALA A 332 -48.91 -11.97 -18.12
C ALA A 332 -47.80 -10.98 -18.55
N LEU A 333 -47.99 -10.30 -19.70
CA LEU A 333 -47.11 -9.24 -20.18
C LEU A 333 -47.18 -7.98 -19.31
N GLY A 334 -48.37 -7.58 -18.84
CA GLY A 334 -48.54 -6.46 -17.91
C GLY A 334 -47.80 -6.69 -16.57
N ARG A 335 -47.89 -7.92 -16.03
CA ARG A 335 -47.14 -8.31 -14.82
C ARG A 335 -45.63 -8.31 -15.04
N ALA A 336 -45.16 -8.80 -16.19
CA ALA A 336 -43.73 -8.80 -16.54
C ALA A 336 -43.17 -7.38 -16.71
N LEU A 337 -43.93 -6.50 -17.35
CA LEU A 337 -43.60 -5.09 -17.52
C LEU A 337 -43.59 -4.33 -16.19
N GLY A 338 -44.53 -4.61 -15.29
CA GLY A 338 -44.52 -4.07 -13.92
C GLY A 338 -43.30 -4.53 -13.10
N ALA A 339 -42.90 -5.80 -13.23
CA ALA A 339 -41.70 -6.32 -12.58
C ALA A 339 -40.41 -5.70 -13.13
N TRP A 340 -40.37 -5.41 -14.43
CA TRP A 340 -39.26 -4.70 -15.07
C TRP A 340 -39.17 -3.24 -14.63
N LEU A 341 -40.31 -2.56 -14.48
CA LEU A 341 -40.38 -1.21 -13.90
C LEU A 341 -39.87 -1.17 -12.44
N GLY A 342 -40.20 -2.19 -11.65
CA GLY A 342 -39.65 -2.33 -10.29
C GLY A 342 -38.13 -2.53 -10.28
N HIS A 343 -37.57 -3.23 -11.28
CA HIS A 343 -36.12 -3.36 -11.44
C HIS A 343 -35.46 -2.04 -11.87
N THR A 344 -36.11 -1.23 -12.70
CA THR A 344 -35.55 0.06 -13.15
C THR A 344 -35.52 1.07 -12.01
N GLU A 345 -36.54 1.10 -11.14
CA GLU A 345 -36.52 1.87 -9.88
C GLU A 345 -35.42 1.38 -8.93
N ALA A 346 -35.23 0.06 -8.82
CA ALA A 346 -34.17 -0.51 -7.99
C ALA A 346 -32.77 -0.16 -8.51
N VAL A 347 -32.58 -0.16 -9.84
CA VAL A 347 -31.33 0.28 -10.48
C VAL A 347 -31.12 1.78 -10.27
N LEU A 348 -32.17 2.60 -10.35
CA LEU A 348 -32.09 4.04 -10.08
C LEU A 348 -31.72 4.33 -8.61
N ALA A 349 -32.35 3.61 -7.68
CA ALA A 349 -32.00 3.65 -6.26
C ALA A 349 -30.56 3.19 -6.00
N ALA A 350 -30.07 2.19 -6.74
CA ALA A 350 -28.68 1.77 -6.69
C ALA A 350 -27.73 2.83 -7.28
N THR A 351 -28.10 3.53 -8.35
CA THR A 351 -27.31 4.64 -8.91
C THR A 351 -27.24 5.83 -7.96
N ALA A 352 -28.25 6.07 -7.12
CA ALA A 352 -28.18 7.08 -6.07
C ALA A 352 -27.08 6.81 -5.01
N THR A 353 -26.58 5.58 -4.94
CA THR A 353 -25.45 5.22 -4.04
C THR A 353 -24.08 5.45 -4.67
N VAL A 354 -24.02 5.67 -5.99
CA VAL A 354 -22.78 5.94 -6.72
C VAL A 354 -22.46 7.43 -6.59
N PRO A 355 -21.21 7.82 -6.24
CA PRO A 355 -20.83 9.21 -6.08
C PRO A 355 -20.63 9.87 -7.46
N PHE A 356 -21.72 10.14 -8.18
CA PHE A 356 -21.66 10.91 -9.41
C PHE A 356 -21.21 12.35 -9.12
N HIS A 357 -20.60 13.00 -10.10
CA HIS A 357 -20.09 14.38 -9.99
C HIS A 357 -19.02 14.59 -8.89
N ASP A 358 -18.33 13.52 -8.46
CA ASP A 358 -17.37 13.56 -7.36
C ASP A 358 -16.19 14.52 -7.63
N LEU A 359 -15.81 14.75 -8.89
CA LEU A 359 -14.72 15.67 -9.25
C LEU A 359 -15.16 17.13 -9.15
N SER A 360 -16.30 17.48 -9.76
CA SER A 360 -16.81 18.86 -9.71
C SER A 360 -17.17 19.28 -8.29
N HIS A 361 -17.74 18.36 -7.49
CA HIS A 361 -17.97 18.58 -6.07
C HIS A 361 -16.67 18.78 -5.29
N PHE A 362 -15.63 17.98 -5.55
CA PHE A 362 -14.33 18.13 -4.89
C PHE A 362 -13.69 19.48 -5.21
N LEU A 363 -13.63 19.86 -6.49
CA LEU A 363 -13.03 21.13 -6.92
C LEU A 363 -13.80 22.33 -6.38
N SER A 364 -15.14 22.27 -6.41
CA SER A 364 -15.99 23.30 -5.82
C SER A 364 -15.77 23.41 -4.31
N PHE A 365 -15.67 22.28 -3.61
CA PHE A 365 -15.37 22.27 -2.17
C PHE A 365 -14.02 22.90 -1.87
N LEU A 366 -12.96 22.59 -2.63
CA LEU A 366 -11.64 23.20 -2.44
C LEU A 366 -11.60 24.70 -2.74
N ALA A 367 -12.46 25.19 -3.65
CA ALA A 367 -12.57 26.61 -3.97
C ALA A 367 -13.22 27.40 -2.82
N HIS A 368 -14.27 26.86 -2.21
CA HIS A 368 -15.01 27.54 -1.12
C HIS A 368 -14.38 27.32 0.27
N CYS A 369 -13.60 26.25 0.46
CA CYS A 369 -12.91 25.91 1.72
C CYS A 369 -11.38 26.04 1.60
N PRO A 370 -10.78 27.22 1.89
CA PRO A 370 -9.33 27.39 1.82
C PRO A 370 -8.57 26.48 2.81
N GLU A 371 -9.14 26.22 3.99
CA GLU A 371 -8.54 25.32 4.98
C GLU A 371 -8.42 23.87 4.47
N ALA A 372 -9.48 23.36 3.84
CA ALA A 372 -9.48 22.02 3.26
C ALA A 372 -8.46 21.91 2.11
N ARG A 373 -8.36 22.96 1.28
CA ARG A 373 -7.34 23.05 0.23
C ARG A 373 -5.93 22.96 0.79
N HIS A 374 -5.62 23.69 1.87
CA HIS A 374 -4.30 23.60 2.49
C HIS A 374 -4.01 22.21 3.06
N ASP A 375 -4.99 21.57 3.69
CA ASP A 375 -4.82 20.22 4.23
C ASP A 375 -4.58 19.17 3.13
N VAL A 376 -5.36 19.20 2.05
CA VAL A 376 -5.22 18.27 0.93
C VAL A 376 -3.90 18.46 0.20
N LEU A 377 -3.47 19.71 -0.03
CA LEU A 377 -2.18 20.01 -0.66
C LEU A 377 -1.01 19.56 0.23
N LEU A 378 -1.09 19.84 1.54
CA LEU A 378 -0.07 19.42 2.49
C LEU A 378 0.01 17.90 2.57
N MET A 379 -1.13 17.20 2.63
CA MET A 379 -1.16 15.73 2.56
C MET A 379 -0.49 15.22 1.26
N SER A 380 -0.80 15.82 0.12
CA SER A 380 -0.24 15.39 -1.16
C SER A 380 1.28 15.59 -1.22
N LEU A 381 1.76 16.72 -0.72
CA LEU A 381 3.19 17.02 -0.62
C LEU A 381 3.91 16.04 0.33
N LEU A 382 3.36 15.78 1.52
CA LEU A 382 3.96 14.88 2.49
C LEU A 382 3.95 13.42 2.02
N SER A 383 2.91 13.01 1.28
CA SER A 383 2.87 11.70 0.64
C SER A 383 3.99 11.56 -0.39
N ALA A 384 4.16 12.56 -1.27
CA ALA A 384 5.21 12.56 -2.27
C ALA A 384 6.63 12.59 -1.67
N LEU A 385 6.88 13.43 -0.65
CA LEU A 385 8.13 13.46 0.10
C LEU A 385 8.39 12.15 0.86
N GLY A 386 7.34 11.57 1.46
CA GLY A 386 7.43 10.28 2.14
C GLY A 386 7.83 9.16 1.20
N GLN A 387 7.24 9.13 -0.01
CA GLN A 387 7.62 8.17 -1.06
C GLN A 387 9.08 8.37 -1.49
N LEU A 388 9.56 9.61 -1.62
CA LEU A 388 10.98 9.88 -1.90
C LEU A 388 11.91 9.25 -0.86
N PHE A 389 11.64 9.45 0.44
CA PHE A 389 12.45 8.83 1.48
C PHE A 389 12.38 7.30 1.47
N ILE A 390 11.22 6.72 1.13
CA ILE A 390 11.07 5.27 0.95
C ILE A 390 12.00 4.75 -0.14
N PHE A 391 11.95 5.36 -1.33
CA PHE A 391 12.77 4.92 -2.46
C PHE A 391 14.26 5.14 -2.21
N HIS A 392 14.63 6.27 -1.61
CA HIS A 392 16.01 6.52 -1.22
C HIS A 392 16.51 5.50 -0.18
N THR A 393 15.64 5.10 0.76
CA THR A 393 15.95 4.04 1.73
C THR A 393 16.18 2.70 1.05
N ILE A 394 15.34 2.33 0.08
CA ILE A 394 15.51 1.10 -0.70
C ILE A 394 16.84 1.12 -1.45
N SER A 395 17.20 2.25 -2.08
CA SER A 395 18.44 2.33 -2.87
C SER A 395 19.71 2.29 -2.03
N VAL A 396 19.70 2.88 -0.83
CA VAL A 396 20.91 3.00 0.00
C VAL A 396 21.03 1.86 1.03
N PHE A 397 19.93 1.49 1.69
CA PHE A 397 19.94 0.55 2.81
C PHE A 397 19.24 -0.80 2.48
N GLY A 398 18.63 -0.90 1.29
CA GLY A 398 17.90 -2.07 0.87
C GLY A 398 16.51 -2.23 1.52
N THR A 399 15.78 -3.25 1.04
CA THR A 399 14.39 -3.54 1.45
C THR A 399 14.26 -3.96 2.91
N LEU A 400 15.33 -4.49 3.51
CA LEU A 400 15.35 -4.93 4.92
C LEU A 400 15.21 -3.75 5.88
N ALA A 401 16.03 -2.71 5.67
CA ALA A 401 15.98 -1.48 6.43
C ALA A 401 14.66 -0.74 6.20
N LEU A 402 14.16 -0.73 4.95
CA LEU A 402 12.83 -0.19 4.66
C LEU A 402 11.75 -0.86 5.52
N THR A 403 11.77 -2.19 5.60
CA THR A 403 10.78 -2.95 6.37
C THR A 403 10.80 -2.50 7.83
N ALA A 404 11.97 -2.43 8.47
CA ALA A 404 12.11 -1.92 9.83
C ALA A 404 11.59 -0.46 9.98
N MET A 405 11.98 0.44 9.07
CA MET A 405 11.52 1.84 9.10
C MET A 405 10.01 1.99 8.91
N THR A 406 9.40 1.17 8.05
CA THR A 406 7.95 1.19 7.85
C THR A 406 7.18 0.69 9.06
N LEU A 407 7.69 -0.30 9.80
CA LEU A 407 7.07 -0.78 11.04
C LEU A 407 7.11 0.28 12.13
N LEU A 408 8.26 0.94 12.31
CA LEU A 408 8.42 2.02 13.26
C LEU A 408 7.44 3.17 12.98
N ARG A 409 7.40 3.63 11.74
CA ARG A 409 6.50 4.69 11.27
C ARG A 409 5.04 4.34 11.50
N LYS A 410 4.66 3.13 11.11
CA LYS A 410 3.32 2.60 11.29
C LYS A 410 2.87 2.73 12.75
N GLY A 411 3.73 2.35 13.69
CA GLY A 411 3.43 2.52 15.11
C GLY A 411 3.43 3.94 15.62
N GLY A 412 4.41 4.74 15.19
CA GLY A 412 4.46 6.16 15.49
C GLY A 412 3.19 6.90 15.06
N SER A 413 2.66 6.60 13.87
CA SER A 413 1.43 7.22 13.37
C SER A 413 0.20 6.90 14.24
N VAL A 414 0.08 5.67 14.78
CA VAL A 414 -1.04 5.31 15.67
C VAL A 414 -0.96 6.08 16.99
N ILE A 415 0.23 6.10 17.60
CA ILE A 415 0.45 6.82 18.86
C ILE A 415 0.24 8.33 18.65
N LEU A 416 0.75 8.88 17.55
CA LEU A 416 0.62 10.29 17.21
C LEU A 416 -0.85 10.69 17.04
N SER A 417 -1.66 9.85 16.37
CA SER A 417 -3.10 10.08 16.20
C SER A 417 -3.83 10.13 17.55
N ILE A 418 -3.55 9.18 18.45
CA ILE A 418 -4.14 9.13 19.80
C ILE A 418 -3.81 10.38 20.60
N VAL A 419 -2.54 10.80 20.60
CA VAL A 419 -2.04 11.95 21.37
C VAL A 419 -2.56 13.28 20.80
N VAL A 420 -2.50 13.47 19.47
CA VAL A 420 -2.87 14.76 18.83
C VAL A 420 -4.37 15.00 18.88
N HIS A 421 -5.19 13.97 18.70
CA HIS A 421 -6.65 14.10 18.70
C HIS A 421 -7.28 13.81 20.07
N GLY A 422 -6.48 13.49 21.09
CA GLY A 422 -6.93 13.35 22.47
C GLY A 422 -7.88 12.17 22.69
N HIS A 423 -7.66 11.04 22.01
CA HIS A 423 -8.51 9.86 22.21
C HIS A 423 -8.36 9.35 23.66
N ALA A 424 -9.47 9.22 24.38
CA ALA A 424 -9.48 8.69 25.74
C ALA A 424 -9.33 7.16 25.71
N VAL A 425 -8.08 6.70 25.73
CA VAL A 425 -7.74 5.27 25.64
C VAL A 425 -7.65 4.65 27.04
N GLN A 426 -8.51 3.67 27.33
CA GLN A 426 -8.48 2.91 28.59
C GLN A 426 -7.20 2.06 28.70
N SER A 427 -6.75 1.74 29.92
CA SER A 427 -5.55 0.92 30.15
C SER A 427 -5.61 -0.45 29.47
N VAL A 428 -6.80 -1.04 29.34
CA VAL A 428 -6.98 -2.32 28.63
C VAL A 428 -6.86 -2.15 27.10
N GLN A 429 -7.25 -1.01 26.54
CA GLN A 429 -7.02 -0.70 25.12
C GLN A 429 -5.53 -0.52 24.82
N TRP A 430 -4.77 0.07 25.75
CA TRP A 430 -3.30 0.13 25.66
C TRP A 430 -2.65 -1.26 25.63
N ALA A 431 -3.16 -2.20 26.43
CA ALA A 431 -2.69 -3.58 26.40
C ALA A 431 -2.97 -4.25 25.04
N SER A 432 -4.18 -4.08 24.49
CA SER A 432 -4.54 -4.58 23.15
C SER A 432 -3.66 -3.95 22.05
N LEU A 433 -3.42 -2.65 22.11
CA LEU A 433 -2.55 -1.95 21.17
C LEU A 433 -1.08 -2.42 21.30
N GLY A 434 -0.60 -2.63 22.52
CA GLY A 434 0.72 -3.22 22.80
C GLY A 434 0.87 -4.62 22.21
N ALA A 435 -0.15 -5.47 22.32
CA ALA A 435 -0.17 -6.80 21.71
C ALA A 435 -0.06 -6.73 20.17
N VAL A 436 -0.77 -5.79 19.53
CA VAL A 436 -0.61 -5.56 18.08
C VAL A 436 0.81 -5.14 17.74
N PHE A 437 1.40 -4.23 18.52
CA PHE A 437 2.78 -3.79 18.30
C PHE A 437 3.79 -4.93 18.39
N ILE A 438 3.67 -5.77 19.42
CA ILE A 438 4.52 -6.95 19.59
C ILE A 438 4.35 -7.89 18.39
N GLY A 439 3.12 -8.14 17.95
CA GLY A 439 2.85 -8.97 16.77
C GLY A 439 3.48 -8.42 15.49
N VAL A 440 3.33 -7.12 15.24
CA VAL A 440 3.90 -6.42 14.07
C VAL A 440 5.43 -6.43 14.09
N LEU A 441 6.05 -6.26 15.26
CA LEU A 441 7.50 -6.35 15.43
C LEU A 441 8.01 -7.78 15.23
N LEU A 442 7.32 -8.78 15.77
CA LEU A 442 7.65 -10.20 15.59
C LEU A 442 7.55 -10.61 14.12
N GLU A 443 6.46 -10.23 13.44
CA GLU A 443 6.31 -10.40 12.00
C GLU A 443 7.45 -9.74 11.23
N GLY A 444 7.76 -8.49 11.57
CA GLY A 444 8.87 -7.74 10.99
C GLY A 444 10.19 -8.49 11.11
N TYR A 445 10.49 -8.98 12.30
CA TYR A 445 11.68 -9.78 12.58
C TYR A 445 11.73 -11.07 11.76
N ILE A 446 10.62 -11.82 11.67
CA ILE A 446 10.52 -13.04 10.86
C ILE A 446 10.79 -12.73 9.38
N ASN A 447 10.14 -11.69 8.84
CA ASN A 447 10.32 -11.30 7.44
C ASN A 447 11.75 -10.85 7.15
N ILE A 448 12.39 -10.16 8.10
CA ILE A 448 13.80 -9.79 8.02
C ILE A 448 14.68 -11.03 7.94
N GLN A 449 14.45 -12.01 8.82
CA GLN A 449 15.21 -13.25 8.85
C GLN A 449 15.04 -14.08 7.57
N GLU A 450 13.81 -14.19 7.05
CA GLU A 450 13.50 -14.86 5.78
C GLU A 450 14.23 -14.17 4.60
N ALA A 451 14.24 -12.83 4.57
CA ALA A 451 14.93 -12.06 3.53
C ALA A 451 16.45 -12.28 3.59
N SER A 452 17.06 -12.23 4.78
CA SER A 452 18.49 -12.50 4.95
C SER A 452 18.88 -13.92 4.52
N ARG A 453 18.06 -14.94 4.85
CA ARG A 453 18.31 -16.33 4.40
C ARG A 453 18.29 -16.47 2.88
N ARG A 454 17.33 -15.81 2.20
CA ARG A 454 17.25 -15.83 0.73
C ARG A 454 18.47 -15.19 0.08
N GLN A 455 18.97 -14.09 0.64
CA GLN A 455 20.20 -13.45 0.14
C GLN A 455 21.42 -14.37 0.24
N VAL A 456 21.60 -15.04 1.38
CA VAL A 456 22.70 -16.01 1.58
C VAL A 456 22.58 -17.20 0.62
N GLN A 457 21.38 -17.73 0.39
CA GLN A 457 21.18 -18.84 -0.55
C GLN A 457 21.53 -18.46 -2.00
N THR A 458 21.17 -17.25 -2.44
CA THR A 458 21.54 -16.76 -3.78
C THR A 458 23.06 -16.58 -3.90
N ALA A 459 23.73 -16.07 -2.86
CA ALA A 459 25.18 -15.95 -2.83
C ALA A 459 25.88 -17.32 -2.93
N MET A 460 25.42 -18.32 -2.16
CA MET A 460 25.96 -19.69 -2.23
C MET A 460 25.75 -20.34 -3.60
N LYS A 461 24.59 -20.14 -4.23
CA LYS A 461 24.33 -20.65 -5.59
C LYS A 461 25.20 -19.99 -6.65
N GLY A 462 25.46 -18.68 -6.53
CA GLY A 462 26.36 -17.96 -7.43
C GLY A 462 27.80 -18.47 -7.35
N ILE A 463 28.28 -18.78 -6.15
CA ILE A 463 29.62 -19.37 -5.93
C ILE A 463 29.68 -20.79 -6.51
N GLY A 464 28.65 -21.61 -6.29
CA GLY A 464 28.59 -22.97 -6.84
C GLY A 464 28.51 -23.02 -8.37
N ALA A 465 27.77 -22.10 -9.01
CA ALA A 465 27.70 -21.99 -10.46
C ALA A 465 29.04 -21.52 -11.06
N GLY A 466 29.70 -20.54 -10.43
CA GLY A 466 31.01 -20.05 -10.85
C GLY A 466 32.13 -21.10 -10.75
N SER A 467 32.12 -21.96 -9.71
CA SER A 467 33.08 -23.08 -9.62
C SER A 467 32.82 -24.18 -10.66
N HIS A 468 31.57 -24.42 -11.06
CA HIS A 468 31.25 -25.37 -12.13
C HIS A 468 31.66 -24.85 -13.51
N GLU A 469 31.48 -23.55 -13.79
CA GLU A 469 31.98 -22.92 -15.02
C GLU A 469 33.52 -22.87 -15.06
N GLN A 470 34.18 -22.54 -13.93
CA GLN A 470 35.64 -22.54 -13.86
C GLN A 470 36.21 -23.95 -14.06
N HIS A 471 35.66 -25.00 -13.43
CA HIS A 471 36.11 -26.37 -13.67
C HIS A 471 35.79 -26.88 -15.08
N ALA A 472 34.70 -26.43 -15.71
CA ALA A 472 34.39 -26.78 -17.10
C ALA A 472 35.36 -26.09 -18.09
N GLN A 473 35.73 -24.84 -17.82
CA GLN A 473 36.68 -24.07 -18.62
C GLN A 473 38.12 -24.56 -18.44
N GLU A 474 38.49 -24.98 -17.23
CA GLU A 474 39.78 -25.60 -16.92
C GLU A 474 39.90 -27.00 -17.54
N ARG A 475 38.82 -27.79 -17.57
CA ARG A 475 38.78 -29.07 -18.31
C ARG A 475 38.85 -28.87 -19.82
N GLY A 476 38.15 -27.87 -20.37
CA GLY A 476 38.24 -27.52 -21.80
C GLY A 476 39.66 -27.13 -22.22
N ALA A 477 40.33 -26.28 -21.42
CA ALA A 477 41.72 -25.92 -21.64
C ALA A 477 42.69 -27.12 -21.52
N LEU A 478 42.40 -28.08 -20.62
CA LEU A 478 43.20 -29.31 -20.48
C LEU A 478 43.04 -30.25 -21.69
N TYR A 479 41.85 -30.29 -22.31
CA TYR A 479 41.62 -31.03 -23.57
C TYR A 479 42.32 -30.38 -24.77
N ASP A 480 42.35 -29.05 -24.85
CA ASP A 480 43.06 -28.33 -25.92
C ASP A 480 44.59 -28.45 -25.79
N VAL A 481 45.13 -28.46 -24.57
CA VAL A 481 46.55 -28.72 -24.31
C VAL A 481 46.92 -30.18 -24.59
N ALA A 482 46.06 -31.14 -24.27
CA ALA A 482 46.26 -32.57 -24.61
C ALA A 482 46.15 -32.83 -26.12
N ALA A 483 45.25 -32.13 -26.83
CA ALA A 483 45.15 -32.20 -28.28
C ALA A 483 46.38 -31.57 -28.97
N ALA A 484 46.88 -30.44 -28.47
CA ALA A 484 48.12 -29.82 -28.94
C ALA A 484 49.35 -30.70 -28.67
N ALA A 485 49.44 -31.34 -27.50
CA ALA A 485 50.55 -32.24 -27.15
C ALA A 485 50.59 -33.53 -28.00
N SER A 486 49.44 -33.97 -28.54
CA SER A 486 49.39 -35.13 -29.43
C SER A 486 49.95 -34.86 -30.85
N SER A 487 50.19 -33.59 -31.19
CA SER A 487 50.73 -33.17 -32.49
C SER A 487 52.25 -32.93 -32.51
N SER A 488 52.94 -33.00 -31.36
CA SER A 488 54.36 -32.65 -31.27
C SER A 488 55.15 -33.51 -30.28
N SER A 489 55.36 -34.81 -30.57
CA SER A 489 56.65 -35.45 -30.23
C SER A 489 56.82 -36.80 -30.92
N SER A 490 57.45 -36.77 -32.08
CA SER A 490 58.33 -37.84 -32.53
C SER A 490 59.77 -37.35 -32.36
N ARG A 491 60.43 -37.71 -31.25
CA ARG A 491 61.86 -38.11 -31.19
C ARG A 491 62.41 -38.22 -29.76
N LYS A 492 63.15 -39.34 -29.60
CA LYS A 492 64.27 -39.66 -28.72
C LYS A 492 64.00 -40.19 -27.29
N ALA A 493 64.66 -41.32 -27.07
CA ALA A 493 64.69 -42.19 -25.91
C ALA A 493 65.45 -41.60 -24.71
N ALA A 494 65.04 -41.98 -23.49
CA ALA A 494 65.90 -42.38 -22.39
C ALA A 494 65.05 -43.03 -21.26
N SER A 495 65.67 -43.98 -20.60
CA SER A 495 65.21 -44.91 -19.55
C SER A 495 64.73 -44.28 -18.22
N VAL A 496 63.90 -45.03 -17.48
CA VAL A 496 63.97 -45.37 -16.03
C VAL A 496 62.55 -45.53 -15.43
N SER A 497 62.47 -46.41 -14.43
CA SER A 497 61.37 -47.25 -13.94
C SER A 497 60.56 -46.75 -12.73
N VAL A 498 59.52 -47.55 -12.38
CA VAL A 498 58.77 -47.71 -11.09
C VAL A 498 57.74 -46.60 -10.76
N THR A 499 56.51 -46.78 -10.20
CA THR A 499 55.80 -47.85 -9.45
C THR A 499 54.27 -47.58 -9.45
N GLN A 500 53.46 -48.61 -9.19
CA GLN A 500 52.00 -48.62 -8.99
C GLN A 500 51.52 -47.98 -7.65
N THR A 501 50.36 -47.27 -7.69
CA THR A 501 49.22 -47.10 -6.72
C THR A 501 49.46 -46.85 -5.21
N PRO A 502 48.48 -46.38 -4.37
CA PRO A 502 47.01 -46.35 -4.54
C PRO A 502 46.23 -45.10 -4.06
N GLU A 503 44.92 -45.15 -4.35
CA GLU A 503 43.82 -44.35 -3.81
C GLU A 503 43.87 -44.13 -2.30
N CYS A 504 43.43 -42.96 -1.84
CA CYS A 504 42.89 -42.77 -0.49
C CYS A 504 41.68 -41.82 -0.55
N ALA A 505 40.51 -42.37 -0.25
CA ALA A 505 39.28 -41.64 0.04
C ALA A 505 39.47 -40.78 1.30
N SER A 506 39.01 -39.54 1.30
CA SER A 506 38.91 -38.70 2.49
C SER A 506 37.47 -38.22 2.70
N ASP A 507 37.02 -38.41 3.95
CA ASP A 507 35.66 -38.31 4.44
C ASP A 507 35.05 -36.89 4.42
N PRO A 508 33.71 -36.76 4.28
CA PRO A 508 32.98 -35.48 4.26
C PRO A 508 32.95 -34.71 5.61
N ALA A 509 33.62 -35.20 6.66
CA ALA A 509 33.66 -34.56 7.97
C ALA A 509 34.71 -33.42 8.05
N GLU A 510 35.80 -33.50 7.29
CA GLU A 510 36.89 -32.52 7.32
C GLU A 510 36.54 -31.24 6.53
N ALA A 511 35.71 -31.37 5.48
CA ALA A 511 35.17 -30.23 4.74
C ALA A 511 34.20 -29.36 5.57
N ALA A 512 33.49 -29.97 6.54
CA ALA A 512 32.58 -29.25 7.42
C ALA A 512 33.31 -28.44 8.50
N ALA A 513 34.47 -28.92 8.97
CA ALA A 513 35.30 -28.21 9.96
C ALA A 513 35.97 -26.96 9.34
N THR A 514 36.44 -27.05 8.10
CA THR A 514 37.08 -25.93 7.38
C THR A 514 36.07 -24.83 7.02
N ALA A 515 34.81 -25.19 6.72
CA ALA A 515 33.73 -24.23 6.50
C ALA A 515 33.34 -23.47 7.79
N LEU A 516 33.43 -24.12 8.96
CA LEU A 516 33.10 -23.51 10.26
C LEU A 516 34.21 -22.55 10.74
N ALA A 517 35.48 -22.84 10.42
CA ALA A 517 36.61 -21.95 10.68
C ALA A 517 36.52 -20.64 9.85
N GLY A 518 36.06 -20.71 8.59
CA GLY A 518 35.81 -19.52 7.76
C GLY A 518 34.69 -18.61 8.30
N VAL A 519 33.68 -19.20 8.94
CA VAL A 519 32.56 -18.44 9.55
C VAL A 519 32.98 -17.75 10.86
N GLN A 520 33.95 -18.28 11.60
CA GLN A 520 34.49 -17.64 12.81
C GLN A 520 35.42 -16.46 12.47
N ALA A 521 36.22 -16.57 11.40
CA ALA A 521 37.10 -15.48 10.94
C ALA A 521 36.33 -14.25 10.43
N LEU A 522 35.13 -14.44 9.86
CA LEU A 522 34.24 -13.33 9.45
C LEU A 522 33.53 -12.65 10.62
N ARG A 523 33.44 -13.32 11.79
CA ARG A 523 32.82 -12.75 12.99
C ARG A 523 33.77 -11.82 13.76
N SER A 524 35.08 -12.03 13.66
CA SER A 524 36.11 -11.16 14.28
C SER A 524 36.35 -9.83 13.55
N ILE A 525 35.83 -9.66 12.33
CA ILE A 525 35.95 -8.42 11.55
C ILE A 525 34.78 -7.44 11.85
N ALA A 526 33.75 -7.88 12.57
CA ALA A 526 32.52 -7.13 12.80
C ALA A 526 32.34 -6.59 14.24
N VAL A 527 33.42 -6.28 14.95
CA VAL A 527 33.37 -5.55 16.24
C VAL A 527 34.03 -4.18 16.08
N PRO A 528 33.33 -3.06 16.28
CA PRO A 528 33.96 -1.74 16.23
C PRO A 528 34.83 -1.54 17.48
N ALA A 529 36.10 -1.23 17.25
CA ALA A 529 37.05 -0.86 18.29
C ALA A 529 36.57 0.38 19.07
N SER A 530 36.54 0.27 20.39
CA SER A 530 36.39 1.37 21.33
C SER A 530 37.62 2.29 21.30
N PRO A 531 37.47 3.62 21.52
CA PRO A 531 38.61 4.55 21.51
C PRO A 531 39.43 4.43 22.82
N PRO A 532 40.75 4.69 22.79
CA PRO A 532 41.60 4.53 23.96
C PRO A 532 41.39 5.68 24.97
N LEU A 533 41.30 5.31 26.24
CA LEU A 533 41.28 6.19 27.39
C LEU A 533 42.59 6.98 27.50
N ARG A 534 42.44 8.30 27.56
CA ARG A 534 43.49 9.30 27.77
C ARG A 534 44.01 9.18 29.21
N ALA A 535 45.26 8.76 29.38
CA ALA A 535 45.94 8.79 30.67
C ALA A 535 46.14 10.23 31.15
N LYS A 536 45.56 10.57 32.31
CA LYS A 536 45.88 11.79 33.07
C LYS A 536 47.11 11.50 33.95
N LYS A 537 48.21 12.21 33.69
CA LYS A 537 49.33 12.44 34.61
C LYS A 537 49.00 13.65 35.48
N THR A 538 49.15 13.49 36.80
CA THR A 538 49.47 14.46 37.90
C THR A 538 48.93 13.81 39.17
N GLN A 539 49.74 13.32 40.11
CA GLN A 539 50.48 14.08 41.13
C GLN A 539 49.66 15.20 41.76
#